data_AF-A0AAV6W6B3-F1
#
_entry.id   AF-A0AAV6W6B3-F1
#
_cell.length_a   1.000
_cell.length_b   1.000
_cell.length_c   1.000
_cell.angle_alpha   90.00
_cell.angle_beta   90.00
_cell.angle_gamma   90.00
#
_symmetry.space_group_name_H-M   'P 1'
#
loop_
_entity.id
_entity.type
_entity.pdbx_description
1 polymer ?
#
loop_
_entity_poly.entity_id
_entity_poly.type
_entity_poly.pdbx_seq_one_letter_code
_entity_poly.pdbx_strand_id
1 'polypeptide(L)'
;MNPLVSAASVIAAGLAVGLASIGPGVGQGTAAGQAVEGIARQPEAEGKIRDEELAYRLAVILPVRSPRETLFMRSCNNQGVVHTL
;
A
#
# COMPACT_ATOMS: atom_id res chain seq x y z
N MET A 1 27.95 -3.28 12.24
CA MET A 1 27.10 -3.79 11.13
C MET A 1 27.93 -3.75 9.86
N ASN A 2 27.94 -4.83 9.07
CA ASN A 2 28.64 -4.80 7.78
C ASN A 2 27.85 -3.89 6.82
N PRO A 3 28.45 -2.80 6.28
CA PRO A 3 27.73 -1.81 5.46
C PRO A 3 27.09 -2.43 4.22
N LEU A 4 27.67 -3.52 3.72
CA LEU A 4 27.21 -4.29 2.58
C LEU A 4 25.83 -4.95 2.83
N VAL A 5 25.59 -5.43 4.04
CA VAL A 5 24.29 -6.05 4.44
C VAL A 5 23.21 -4.98 4.54
N SER A 6 23.55 -3.80 5.07
CA SER A 6 22.63 -2.67 5.18
C SER A 6 22.17 -2.20 3.79
N ALA A 7 23.10 -2.00 2.87
CA ALA A 7 22.80 -1.61 1.50
C ALA A 7 21.95 -2.65 0.76
N ALA A 8 22.28 -3.94 0.86
CA ALA A 8 21.51 -5.01 0.24
C ALA A 8 20.08 -5.09 0.79
N SER A 9 19.88 -4.86 2.10
CA SER A 9 18.56 -4.93 2.73
C SER A 9 17.61 -3.82 2.27
N VAL A 10 18.11 -2.60 2.09
CA VAL A 10 17.31 -1.46 1.61
C VAL A 10 16.87 -1.68 0.16
N ILE A 11 17.77 -2.20 -0.68
CA ILE A 11 17.45 -2.52 -2.08
C ILE A 11 16.41 -3.63 -2.16
N ALA A 12 16.56 -4.70 -1.35
CA ALA A 12 15.59 -5.78 -1.29
C ALA A 12 14.21 -5.31 -0.80
N ALA A 13 14.17 -4.44 0.22
CA ALA A 13 12.94 -3.85 0.73
C ALA A 13 12.23 -2.99 -0.34
N GLY A 14 12.98 -2.12 -1.04
CA GLY A 14 12.42 -1.27 -2.10
C GLY A 14 11.84 -2.08 -3.26
N LEU A 15 12.53 -3.14 -3.70
CA LEU A 15 12.03 -4.02 -4.75
C LEU A 15 10.78 -4.81 -4.30
N ALA A 16 10.77 -5.32 -3.07
CA ALA A 16 9.61 -6.04 -2.54
C ALA A 16 8.37 -5.14 -2.47
N VAL A 17 8.51 -3.91 -1.95
CA VAL A 17 7.40 -2.95 -1.85
C VAL A 17 6.95 -2.48 -3.24
N GLY A 18 7.90 -2.18 -4.13
CA GLY A 18 7.60 -1.76 -5.49
C GLY A 18 6.76 -2.80 -6.25
N LEU A 19 7.16 -4.06 -6.21
CA LEU A 19 6.42 -5.15 -6.85
C LEU A 19 5.08 -5.45 -6.16
N ALA A 20 5.03 -5.37 -4.83
CA ALA A 20 3.79 -5.57 -4.08
C ALA A 20 2.73 -4.48 -4.37
N SER A 21 3.15 -3.26 -4.71
CA SER A 21 2.25 -2.12 -4.97
C SER A 21 1.46 -2.22 -6.28
N ILE A 22 1.85 -3.10 -7.21
CA ILE A 22 1.19 -3.24 -8.52
C ILE A 22 -0.24 -3.76 -8.39
N GLY A 23 -0.48 -4.75 -7.53
CA GLY A 23 -1.81 -5.33 -7.31
C GLY A 23 -2.83 -4.28 -6.83
N PRO A 24 -2.54 -3.54 -5.74
CA PRO A 24 -3.37 -2.42 -5.28
C PRO A 24 -3.58 -1.35 -6.35
N GLY A 25 -2.54 -0.97 -7.09
CA GLY A 25 -2.62 0.06 -8.12
C GLY A 25 -3.61 -0.28 -9.24
N VAL A 26 -3.58 -1.52 -9.74
CA VAL A 26 -4.52 -1.98 -10.78
C VAL A 26 -5.94 -2.14 -10.22
N GLY A 27 -6.09 -2.76 -9.05
CA GLY A 27 -7.41 -2.97 -8.45
C GLY A 27 -8.14 -1.67 -8.11
N GLN A 28 -7.44 -0.71 -7.50
CA GLN A 28 -8.00 0.60 -7.18
C GLN A 28 -8.35 1.42 -8.44
N GLY A 29 -7.50 1.36 -9.48
CA GLY A 29 -7.77 2.06 -10.74
C GLY A 29 -9.03 1.53 -11.45
N THR A 30 -9.20 0.22 -11.53
CA THR A 30 -10.40 -0.38 -12.14
C THR A 30 -11.65 -0.10 -11.32
N ALA A 31 -11.59 -0.21 -9.99
CA ALA A 31 -12.71 0.11 -9.11
C ALA A 31 -13.14 1.58 -9.23
N ALA A 32 -12.19 2.51 -9.26
CA ALA A 32 -12.47 3.94 -9.44
C ALA A 32 -13.08 4.23 -10.83
N GLY A 33 -12.60 3.59 -11.89
CA GLY A 33 -13.18 3.73 -13.23
C GLY A 33 -14.64 3.27 -13.29
N GLN A 34 -14.94 2.10 -12.71
CA GLN A 34 -16.31 1.58 -12.63
C GLN A 34 -17.20 2.43 -11.72
N ALA A 35 -16.67 2.97 -10.63
CA ALA A 35 -17.37 3.91 -9.76
C ALA A 35 -17.78 5.18 -10.53
N VAL A 36 -16.86 5.80 -11.27
CA VAL A 36 -17.13 7.00 -12.08
C VAL A 36 -18.16 6.70 -13.18
N GLU A 37 -18.07 5.54 -13.84
CA GLU A 37 -19.06 5.13 -14.84
C GLU A 37 -20.45 4.89 -14.22
N GLY A 38 -20.50 4.31 -13.01
CA GLY A 38 -21.73 4.14 -12.24
C GLY A 38 -22.37 5.47 -11.84
N ILE A 39 -21.56 6.43 -11.37
CA ILE A 39 -21.99 7.80 -11.03
C ILE A 39 -22.53 8.51 -12.27
N ALA A 40 -21.87 8.37 -13.42
CA ALA A 40 -22.31 8.99 -14.66
C ALA A 40 -23.66 8.46 -15.16
N ARG A 41 -24.01 7.19 -14.87
CA ARG A 41 -25.31 6.58 -15.22
C ARG A 41 -26.39 6.85 -14.18
N GLN A 42 -26.02 6.98 -12.92
CA GLN A 42 -26.94 7.20 -11.79
C GLN A 42 -26.34 8.22 -10.81
N PRO A 43 -26.56 9.53 -11.06
CA PRO A 43 -25.98 10.58 -10.23
C PRO A 43 -26.57 10.58 -8.81
N GLU A 44 -27.77 10.04 -8.58
CA GLU A 44 -28.33 9.95 -7.22
C GLU A 44 -27.58 8.93 -6.33
N ALA A 45 -26.83 7.99 -6.93
CA ALA A 45 -26.05 7.00 -6.21
C ALA A 45 -24.64 7.49 -5.82
N GLU A 46 -24.27 8.71 -6.22
CA GLU A 46 -22.90 9.25 -6.05
C GLU A 46 -22.42 9.20 -4.61
N GLY A 47 -23.27 9.58 -3.64
CA GLY A 47 -22.91 9.53 -2.23
C GLY A 47 -22.47 8.13 -1.79
N LYS A 48 -23.28 7.11 -2.10
CA LYS A 48 -23.03 5.72 -1.71
C LYS A 48 -21.78 5.15 -2.38
N ILE A 49 -21.59 5.42 -3.67
CA ILE A 49 -20.43 4.94 -4.44
C ILE A 49 -19.12 5.57 -3.91
N ARG A 50 -19.14 6.86 -3.56
CA ARG A 50 -17.96 7.53 -2.96
C ARG A 50 -17.66 7.00 -1.56
N ASP A 51 -18.68 6.72 -0.75
CA ASP A 51 -18.49 6.14 0.59
C ASP A 51 -17.90 4.72 0.51
N GLU A 52 -18.34 3.92 -0.46
CA GLU A 52 -17.81 2.58 -0.75
C GLU A 52 -16.36 2.63 -1.26
N GLU A 53 -16.02 3.58 -2.14
CA GLU A 53 -14.65 3.84 -2.58
C GLU A 53 -13.74 4.26 -1.42
N LEU A 54 -14.21 5.17 -0.57
CA LEU A 54 -13.48 5.63 0.62
C LEU A 54 -13.20 4.49 1.60
N ALA A 55 -14.20 3.62 1.83
CA ALA A 55 -14.04 2.43 2.66
C ALA A 55 -13.04 1.44 2.05
N TYR A 56 -13.08 1.22 0.74
CA TYR A 56 -12.12 0.37 0.03
C TYR A 56 -10.69 0.94 0.08
N ARG A 57 -10.55 2.27 -0.09
CA ARG A 57 -9.25 2.95 -0.01
C ARG A 57 -8.67 2.91 1.40
N LEU A 58 -9.50 3.09 2.42
CA LEU A 58 -9.11 2.89 3.81
C LEU A 58 -8.73 1.42 4.06
N ALA A 59 -9.47 0.46 3.51
CA ALA A 59 -9.18 -0.97 3.61
C ALA A 59 -7.94 -1.43 2.84
N VAL A 60 -7.39 -0.64 1.91
CA VAL A 60 -6.10 -0.90 1.23
C VAL A 60 -4.93 -0.25 1.95
N ILE A 61 -5.15 0.86 2.68
CA ILE A 61 -4.11 1.52 3.48
C ILE A 61 -3.99 0.89 4.88
N LEU A 62 -5.09 0.46 5.49
CA LEU A 62 -5.10 -0.22 6.79
C LEU A 62 -4.34 -1.57 6.85
N PRO A 63 -4.24 -2.42 5.80
CA PRO A 63 -3.47 -3.66 5.87
C PRO A 63 -1.97 -3.44 6.02
N VAL A 64 -1.45 -2.21 5.85
CA VAL A 64 -0.06 -1.86 6.17
C VAL A 64 0.21 -1.88 7.69
N ARG A 65 -0.84 -2.01 8.52
CA ARG A 65 -0.70 -2.36 9.95
C ARG A 65 -0.73 -3.86 10.24
N SER A 66 -0.54 -4.72 9.25
CA SER A 66 -0.40 -6.15 9.52
C SER A 66 0.88 -6.40 10.33
N PRO A 67 0.85 -7.23 11.38
CA PRO A 67 2.01 -7.49 12.24
C PRO A 67 3.24 -8.03 11.48
N ARG A 68 3.09 -8.51 10.24
CA ARG A 68 4.21 -8.97 9.38
C ARG A 68 5.08 -7.84 8.80
N GLU A 69 4.51 -6.71 8.37
CA GLU A 69 5.32 -5.57 7.88
C GLU A 69 5.98 -4.82 9.03
N THR A 70 5.28 -4.75 10.17
CA THR A 70 5.85 -4.23 11.41
C THR A 70 7.04 -5.10 11.85
N LEU A 71 6.99 -6.43 11.68
CA LEU A 71 8.10 -7.34 11.96
C LEU A 71 9.27 -7.18 10.98
N PHE A 72 9.02 -6.91 9.69
CA PHE A 72 10.08 -6.61 8.72
C PHE A 72 10.78 -5.28 9.06
N MET A 73 10.02 -4.20 9.31
CA MET A 73 10.55 -2.93 9.79
C MET A 73 11.31 -3.09 11.13
N ARG A 74 10.81 -3.92 12.05
CA ARG A 74 11.47 -4.20 13.35
C ARG A 74 12.71 -5.07 13.21
N SER A 75 12.74 -5.98 12.23
CA SER A 75 13.92 -6.77 11.85
C SER A 75 14.99 -5.89 11.18
N CYS A 76 14.59 -4.96 10.31
CA CYS A 76 15.46 -3.93 9.76
C CYS A 76 15.95 -2.93 10.84
N ASN A 77 15.12 -2.60 11.82
CA ASN A 77 15.50 -1.74 12.95
C ASN A 77 16.48 -2.43 13.92
N ASN A 78 16.28 -3.72 14.21
CA ASN A 78 17.24 -4.54 14.97
C ASN A 78 18.56 -4.78 14.20
N GLN A 79 18.55 -4.54 12.88
CA GLN A 79 19.73 -4.49 12.01
C GLN A 79 20.29 -3.06 11.84
N GLY A 80 19.78 -2.05 12.56
CA GLY A 80 20.27 -0.66 12.57
C GLY A 80 20.07 0.12 11.28
N VAL A 81 19.22 -0.36 10.38
CA VAL A 81 19.03 0.22 9.04
C VAL A 81 18.15 1.50 9.07
N VAL A 82 17.38 1.69 10.14
CA VAL A 82 16.34 2.74 10.24
C VAL A 82 16.83 4.02 10.93
N HIS A 83 18.03 4.03 11.54
CA HIS A 83 18.53 5.19 12.31
C HIS A 83 19.44 6.15 11.50
N THR A 84 19.55 5.96 10.18
CA THR A 84 20.38 6.77 9.27
C THR A 84 19.57 7.39 8.12
N LEU A 85 18.32 7.79 8.40
CA LEU A 85 17.58 8.76 7.59
C LEU A 85 17.23 9.95 8.47
#